data_AF-A0A7X7HXK1-F1
#
_entry.id   AF-A0A7X7HXK1-F1
#
_cell.length_a   1.000
_cell.length_b   1.000
_cell.length_c   1.000
_cell.angle_alpha   90.00
_cell.angle_beta   90.00
_cell.angle_gamma   90.00
#
_symmetry.space_group_name_H-M   'P 1'
#
loop_
_entity.id
_entity.type
_entity.pdbx_description
1 polymer ?
#
loop_
_entity_poly.entity_id
_entity_poly.type
_entity_poly.pdbx_seq_one_letter_code
_entity_poly.pdbx_strand_id
1 'polypeptide(L)' 'MTNRLRSLRLLVAAVTMLLAGGCATTDRESDLPWNMSQPWESAPTIPFGSPGSY' A
#
# COMPACT_ATOMS: atom_id res chain seq x y z
N MET A 1 2.11 -3.91 40.32
CA MET A 1 1.46 -2.78 39.59
C MET A 1 2.30 -2.19 38.44
N THR A 2 3.56 -2.60 38.26
CA THR A 2 4.50 -2.05 37.26
C THR A 2 4.30 -2.60 35.84
N ASN A 3 3.89 -3.87 35.69
CA ASN A 3 3.75 -4.51 34.38
C ASN A 3 2.61 -3.92 33.54
N ARG A 4 1.47 -3.57 34.16
CA ARG A 4 0.33 -2.97 33.45
C ARG A 4 0.66 -1.58 32.88
N LEU A 5 1.48 -0.81 33.60
CA LEU A 5 1.96 0.50 33.14
C LEU A 5 2.95 0.36 31.98
N ARG A 6 3.79 -0.68 31.99
CA ARG A 6 4.73 -0.99 30.90
C ARG A 6 4.00 -1.43 29.63
N SER A 7 3.00 -2.30 29.76
CA SER A 7 2.14 -2.74 28.65
C SER A 7 1.37 -1.57 28.04
N LEU A 8 0.83 -0.67 28.88
CA LEU A 8 0.12 0.52 28.41
C LEU A 8 1.03 1.45 27.59
N ARG A 9 2.27 1.68 28.05
CA ARG A 9 3.24 2.51 27.32
C ARG A 9 3.61 1.92 25.96
N LEU A 10 3.79 0.60 25.90
CA LEU A 10 4.08 -0.10 24.64
C LEU A 10 2.91 -0.01 23.66
N LEU A 11 1.68 -0.17 24.17
CA LEU A 11 0.48 -0.09 23.35
C LEU A 11 0.27 1.32 22.78
N VAL A 12 0.49 2.36 23.60
CA VAL A 12 0.44 3.76 23.14
C VAL A 12 1.49 4.01 22.07
N ALA A 13 2.74 3.55 22.26
CA ALA A 13 3.81 3.74 21.28
C ALA A 13 3.51 3.06 19.93
N ALA A 14 2.96 1.84 19.96
CA ALA A 14 2.57 1.10 18.76
C ALA A 14 1.45 1.81 18.00
N VAL A 15 0.42 2.29 18.70
CA VAL A 15 -0.69 3.04 18.11
C VAL A 15 -0.20 4.36 17.49
N THR A 16 0.69 5.09 18.15
CA THR A 16 1.27 6.32 17.60
C THR A 16 2.12 6.07 16.35
N MET A 17 2.84 4.96 16.28
CA MET A 17 3.61 4.57 15.09
C MET A 17 2.70 4.24 13.90
N LEU A 18 1.60 3.51 14.14
CA LEU A 18 0.61 3.22 13.10
C LEU A 18 -0.09 4.49 12.58
N LEU A 19 -0.41 5.42 13.48
CA LEU A 19 -1.05 6.69 13.12
C LEU A 19 -0.08 7.67 12.42
N ALA A 20 1.20 7.66 12.80
CA ALA A 20 2.23 8.50 12.19
C ALA A 20 2.74 7.95 10.84
N GLY A 21 2.58 6.65 10.60
CA GLY A 21 2.71 6.06 9.27
C GLY A 21 1.51 6.45 8.42
N GLY A 22 1.46 7.71 7.99
CA GLY A 22 0.48 8.18 7.02
C GLY A 22 0.42 7.24 5.83
N CYS A 23 -0.80 7.03 5.31
CA CYS A 23 -1.02 6.27 4.09
C CYS A 23 -0.03 6.79 3.04
N ALA A 24 0.91 5.94 2.60
CA ALA A 24 1.96 6.32 1.65
C ALA A 24 1.41 6.52 0.22
N THR A 25 0.21 7.11 0.10
CA THR A 25 -0.29 7.65 -1.14
C THR A 25 0.33 9.04 -1.26
N THR A 26 1.33 9.16 -2.13
CA THR A 26 1.90 10.45 -2.46
C THR A 26 0.94 11.14 -3.42
N ASP A 27 0.41 12.32 -3.09
CA ASP A 27 -0.45 13.15 -3.96
C ASP A 27 0.18 13.53 -5.33
N ARG A 28 1.42 13.09 -5.59
CA ARG A 28 2.21 13.40 -6.79
C ARG A 28 1.93 12.47 -7.97
N GLU A 29 1.06 11.48 -7.82
CA GLU A 29 0.74 10.56 -8.93
C GLU A 29 0.11 11.32 -10.11
N SER A 30 -0.59 12.43 -9.84
CA SER A 30 -1.16 13.31 -10.88
C SER A 30 -0.15 14.26 -11.54
N ASP A 31 1.04 14.46 -10.96
CA ASP A 31 2.12 15.30 -11.53
C ASP A 31 3.05 14.48 -12.45
N LEU A 32 2.83 13.16 -12.53
CA LEU A 32 3.63 12.28 -13.35
C LEU A 32 3.30 12.50 -14.84
N PRO A 33 4.30 12.45 -15.75
CA PRO A 33 4.05 12.55 -17.18
C PRO A 33 3.06 11.48 -17.63
N TRP A 34 2.08 11.86 -18.45
CA TRP A 34 1.08 10.93 -19.01
C TRP A 34 1.70 9.77 -19.81
N ASN A 35 2.94 9.93 -20.28
CA ASN A 35 3.69 8.98 -21.08
C ASN A 35 4.85 8.33 -20.30
N MET A 36 4.67 8.06 -19.02
CA MET A 36 5.61 7.22 -18.28
C MET A 36 5.14 5.76 -18.30
N SER A 37 6.09 4.82 -18.27
CA SER A 37 5.79 3.40 -18.23
C SER A 37 5.04 3.03 -16.96
N GLN A 38 3.91 2.37 -17.15
CA GLN A 38 3.05 1.96 -16.06
C GLN A 38 3.29 0.49 -15.67
N PRO A 39 3.12 0.11 -14.40
CA PRO A 39 3.36 -1.26 -13.93
C PRO A 39 2.57 -2.33 -14.73
N TRP A 40 1.35 -2.02 -15.17
CA TRP A 40 0.50 -2.94 -15.93
C TRP A 40 0.93 -3.13 -17.39
N GLU A 41 1.80 -2.27 -17.94
CA GLU A 41 2.35 -2.47 -19.29
C GLU A 41 3.28 -3.69 -19.38
N SER A 42 3.86 -4.08 -18.24
CA SER A 42 4.70 -5.28 -18.10
C SER A 42 3.91 -6.52 -17.69
N ALA A 43 2.62 -6.37 -17.39
CA ALA A 43 1.80 -7.50 -16.99
C ALA A 43 1.70 -8.48 -18.16
N PRO A 44 1.89 -9.79 -17.91
CA PRO A 44 1.67 -10.78 -18.93
C PRO A 44 0.23 -10.66 -19.43
N THR A 45 0.05 -10.56 -20.75
CA THR A 45 -1.27 -10.66 -21.37
C THR A 45 -1.93 -11.91 -20.84
N ILE A 46 -3.13 -11.78 -20.26
CA ILE A 46 -3.93 -12.93 -19.87
C ILE A 46 -4.07 -13.78 -21.13
N PRO A 47 -3.50 -15.01 -21.17
CA PRO A 47 -3.76 -15.89 -22.28
C PRO A 47 -5.23 -16.24 -22.18
N PHE A 48 -6.06 -15.63 -23.04
CA PHE A 48 -7.41 -16.12 -23.27
C PHE A 48 -7.24 -17.55 -23.80
N GLY A 49 -7.33 -18.50 -22.88
CA GLY A 49 -7.35 -19.90 -23.19
C GLY A 49 -8.57 -20.16 -24.06
N SER A 50 -8.31 -20.58 -25.30
CA SER A 50 -9.26 -21.02 -26.31
C SER A 50 -9.93 -19.91 -27.14
N PRO A 51 -9.90 -20.01 -28.48
CA PRO A 51 -10.79 -19.21 -29.32
C PRO A 51 -12.24 -19.56 -28.96
N GLY A 52 -12.98 -18.60 -28.41
CA GLY A 52 -14.44 -18.74 -28.19
C GLY A 52 -14.95 -18.61 -26.75
N SER A 53 -14.29 -17.87 -25.88
CA SER A 53 -14.95 -17.37 -24.65
C SER A 53 -15.08 -15.85 -24.75
N TYR A 54 -16.34 -15.43 -24.68
CA TYR A 54 -16.95 -14.12 -25.00
C TYR A 54 -16.30 -12.93 -24.30
#